data_AF-A0A2Z2NRV5-F1
#
_entry.id   AF-A0A2Z2NRV5-F1
#
_cell.length_a   1.000
_cell.length_b   1.000
_cell.length_c   1.000
_cell.angle_alpha   90.00
_cell.angle_beta   90.00
_cell.angle_gamma   90.00
#
_symmetry.space_group_name_H-M   'P 1'
#
loop_
_entity.id
_entity.type
_entity.pdbx_description
1 polymer ?
#
loop_
_entity_poly.entity_id
_entity_poly.type
_entity_poly.pdbx_seq_one_letter_code
_entity_poly.pdbx_strand_id
1 'polypeptide(L)'
;MKIQDIDVESTIESVKLSLKNEKDLSPALRSSLEVLLLLVGLLLNRVTLNSSTSSIPPSQDPNRDKKARPPRGKRKPGGQKGHKGCTLEPVAEPDEIVPIKIDKRTIPTGVEYKEVGYESRQVFDIKICAVVTEYRAQILEGSDGYQYTAPFPEGVVARAQYGNTVKVQAVYLSQKQLIPYERVHEQFADQFLMPLSAGTIHNFNRKAFDKLEEYESWVKYQLTNSTLLHVDETGININGKRHWLHCTSNLQFTYYYPHERRGTEAMDQIDILPHFTGVLCHDHWKPYYTYLFCLHSLCNAHHLRELQRAWEQDKQAWARTMRQYLIELNTAVNKAQGKLDLDEATRWYARYRRITKKAQIECPPPIDNRRSGTRGRLKRSKSRNLLERLINYEDDVLRFMSDAIVPFTNNQGENDIRMTKVQQKISGCFRSMDGALISCRIRGYLSTCRKNGVSATDALNMLFDGQLPSFIANTIQSQAQAA
;
A
#
# COMPACT_ATOMS: atom_id res chain seq x y z
N MET A 1 -10.29 32.73 -4.64
CA MET A 1 -9.35 31.83 -3.93
C MET A 1 -8.48 32.68 -3.00
N LYS A 2 -8.37 32.39 -1.70
CA LYS A 2 -7.61 33.23 -0.75
C LYS A 2 -6.19 32.71 -0.47
N ILE A 3 -5.18 33.56 -0.60
CA ILE A 3 -3.80 33.31 -0.14
C ILE A 3 -3.42 34.47 0.79
N GLN A 4 -3.05 34.19 2.04
CA GLN A 4 -2.69 35.22 3.03
C GLN A 4 -3.72 36.36 3.07
N ASP A 5 -5.01 36.00 3.17
CA ASP A 5 -6.18 36.89 3.18
C ASP A 5 -6.49 37.69 1.90
N ILE A 6 -5.65 37.59 0.87
CA ILE A 6 -5.90 38.18 -0.45
C ILE A 6 -6.77 37.23 -1.27
N ASP A 7 -7.94 37.69 -1.72
CA ASP A 7 -8.73 36.96 -2.71
C ASP A 7 -8.11 37.15 -4.10
N VAL A 8 -7.17 36.27 -4.43
CA VAL A 8 -6.33 36.35 -5.62
C VAL A 8 -7.17 36.22 -6.89
N GLU A 9 -8.30 35.53 -6.81
CA GLU A 9 -9.20 35.29 -7.95
C GLU A 9 -10.00 36.54 -8.31
N SER A 10 -10.60 37.20 -7.33
CA SER A 10 -11.23 38.51 -7.53
C SER A 10 -10.22 39.58 -7.93
N THR A 11 -8.98 39.50 -7.41
CA THR A 11 -7.88 40.38 -7.84
C THR A 11 -7.54 40.19 -9.31
N ILE A 12 -7.38 38.93 -9.77
CA ILE A 12 -7.12 38.64 -11.19
C ILE A 12 -8.27 39.12 -12.08
N GLU A 13 -9.52 38.89 -11.69
CA GLU A 13 -10.68 39.33 -12.46
C GLU A 13 -10.79 40.86 -12.51
N SER A 14 -10.49 41.55 -11.40
CA SER A 14 -10.38 43.01 -11.36
C SER A 14 -9.31 43.53 -12.34
N VAL A 15 -8.12 42.92 -12.33
CA VAL A 15 -7.04 43.29 -13.26
C VAL A 15 -7.41 43.01 -14.71
N LYS A 16 -8.07 41.88 -15.02
CA LYS A 16 -8.58 41.60 -16.37
C LYS A 16 -9.60 42.64 -16.83
N LEU A 17 -10.50 43.07 -15.93
CA LEU A 17 -11.50 44.09 -16.24
C LEU A 17 -10.83 45.44 -16.53
N SER A 18 -9.86 45.84 -15.70
CA SER A 18 -9.06 47.05 -15.93
C SER A 18 -8.29 46.99 -17.25
N LEU A 19 -7.65 45.86 -17.53
CA LEU A 19 -6.95 45.64 -18.81
C LEU A 19 -7.86 45.74 -20.02
N LYS A 20 -9.12 45.29 -19.91
CA LYS A 20 -10.12 45.37 -20.98
C LYS A 20 -10.57 46.81 -21.25
N ASN A 21 -10.64 47.63 -20.21
CA ASN A 21 -11.10 49.02 -20.28
C ASN A 21 -9.97 50.00 -20.68
N GLU A 22 -8.72 49.60 -20.49
CA GLU A 22 -7.55 50.40 -20.84
C GLU A 22 -7.34 50.49 -22.36
N LYS A 23 -7.26 51.71 -22.89
CA LYS A 23 -7.22 51.96 -24.35
C LYS A 23 -5.82 52.21 -24.89
N ASP A 24 -4.89 52.65 -24.04
CA ASP A 24 -3.56 53.13 -24.45
C ASP A 24 -2.46 52.08 -24.28
N LEU A 25 -2.82 50.82 -24.05
CA LEU A 25 -1.90 49.68 -23.93
C LEU A 25 -1.46 49.17 -25.29
N SER A 26 -0.14 49.05 -25.50
CA SER A 26 0.38 48.43 -26.72
C SER A 26 -0.08 46.96 -26.84
N PRO A 27 -0.37 46.45 -28.05
CA PRO A 27 -0.81 45.08 -28.24
C PRO A 27 0.16 44.03 -27.67
N ALA A 28 1.47 44.30 -27.74
CA ALA A 28 2.51 43.42 -27.21
C ALA A 28 2.50 43.37 -25.67
N LEU A 29 2.33 44.52 -25.01
CA LEU A 29 2.26 44.59 -23.55
C LEU A 29 0.96 43.95 -23.02
N ARG A 30 -0.18 44.21 -23.67
CA ARG A 30 -1.46 43.56 -23.33
C ARG A 30 -1.34 42.04 -23.43
N SER A 31 -0.81 41.53 -24.54
CA SER A 31 -0.62 40.09 -24.73
C SER A 31 0.30 39.49 -23.66
N SER A 32 1.38 40.18 -23.29
CA SER A 32 2.31 39.74 -22.24
C SER A 32 1.63 39.67 -20.87
N LEU A 33 0.80 40.66 -20.52
CA LEU A 33 0.05 40.69 -19.27
C LEU A 33 -1.02 39.60 -19.21
N GLU A 34 -1.72 39.33 -20.32
CA GLU A 34 -2.67 38.23 -20.41
C GLU A 34 -2.00 36.86 -20.22
N VAL A 35 -0.82 36.65 -20.82
CA VAL A 35 0.00 35.44 -20.62
C VAL A 35 0.44 35.32 -19.16
N LEU A 36 0.89 36.42 -18.52
CA LEU A 36 1.28 36.41 -17.11
C LEU A 36 0.09 36.08 -16.20
N LEU A 37 -1.08 36.67 -16.43
CA LEU A 37 -2.30 36.35 -15.66
C LEU A 37 -2.74 34.90 -15.85
N LEU A 38 -2.59 34.35 -17.06
CA LEU A 38 -2.83 32.94 -17.32
C LEU A 38 -1.84 32.05 -16.55
N LEU A 39 -0.55 32.37 -16.58
CA LEU A 39 0.48 31.64 -15.84
C LEU A 39 0.26 31.70 -14.33
N VAL A 40 -0.08 32.88 -13.79
CA VAL A 40 -0.45 33.06 -12.38
C VAL A 40 -1.65 32.17 -12.04
N GLY A 41 -2.73 32.21 -12.83
CA GLY A 41 -3.88 31.33 -12.63
C GLY A 41 -3.52 29.83 -12.70
N LEU A 42 -2.64 29.42 -13.60
CA LEU A 42 -2.17 28.03 -13.71
C LEU A 42 -1.31 27.59 -12.51
N LEU A 43 -0.41 28.46 -12.03
CA LEU A 43 0.45 28.20 -10.87
C LEU A 43 -0.38 28.14 -9.59
N LEU A 44 -1.32 29.06 -9.40
CA LEU A 44 -2.24 29.10 -8.26
C LEU A 44 -3.09 27.82 -8.16
N ASN A 45 -3.57 27.33 -9.30
CA ASN A 45 -4.30 26.06 -9.37
C ASN A 45 -3.44 24.83 -9.04
N ARG A 46 -2.10 24.92 -9.15
CA ARG A 46 -1.17 23.85 -8.74
C ARG A 46 -0.81 23.94 -7.26
N VAL A 47 -0.57 25.15 -6.74
CA VAL A 47 -0.10 25.39 -5.37
C VAL A 47 -1.21 25.20 -4.33
N THR A 48 -2.48 25.37 -4.71
CA THR A 48 -3.62 25.21 -3.79
C THR A 48 -4.21 23.81 -3.74
N LEU A 49 -3.62 22.84 -4.44
CA LEU A 49 -3.99 21.43 -4.29
C LEU A 49 -3.46 20.90 -2.96
N ASN A 50 -4.28 20.11 -2.28
CA ASN A 50 -3.94 19.47 -1.01
C ASN A 50 -4.42 18.01 -1.04
N SER A 51 -4.18 17.27 0.04
CA SER A 51 -4.50 15.83 0.11
C SER A 51 -6.01 15.53 0.10
N SER A 52 -6.84 16.52 0.39
CA SER A 52 -8.31 16.40 0.33
C SER A 52 -8.89 16.69 -1.05
N THR A 53 -8.13 17.38 -1.92
CA THR A 53 -8.56 17.80 -3.27
C THR A 53 -7.74 17.17 -4.40
N SER A 54 -6.76 16.33 -4.08
CA SER A 54 -5.85 15.74 -5.06
C SER A 54 -5.32 14.36 -4.65
N SER A 55 -4.54 13.74 -5.53
CA SER A 55 -3.83 12.48 -5.27
C SER A 55 -2.58 12.66 -4.40
N ILE A 56 -2.30 13.87 -3.91
CA ILE A 56 -1.19 14.11 -2.98
C ILE A 56 -1.48 13.35 -1.67
N PRO A 57 -0.59 12.47 -1.21
CA PRO A 57 -0.84 11.73 0.02
C PRO A 57 -0.83 12.69 1.22
N PRO A 58 -1.65 12.45 2.27
CA PRO A 58 -1.72 13.32 3.43
C PRO A 58 -0.41 13.59 4.17
N SER A 59 0.60 12.74 3.98
CA SER A 59 1.95 12.90 4.55
C SER A 59 2.82 13.91 3.80
N GLN A 60 2.45 14.27 2.57
CA GLN A 60 3.18 15.21 1.70
C GLN A 60 2.41 16.51 1.48
N ASP A 61 1.33 16.72 2.24
CA ASP A 61 0.51 17.91 2.18
C ASP A 61 0.92 18.88 3.30
N PRO A 62 1.76 19.90 3.01
CA PRO A 62 2.25 20.83 4.03
C PRO A 62 1.14 21.74 4.56
N ASN A 63 0.10 21.97 3.76
CA ASN A 63 -1.03 22.84 4.08
C ASN A 63 -2.25 22.04 4.51
N ARG A 64 -2.06 20.77 4.92
CA ARG A 64 -3.15 19.94 5.41
C ARG A 64 -3.75 20.59 6.63
N ASP A 65 -5.00 21.04 6.52
CA ASP A 65 -5.82 21.41 7.66
C ASP A 65 -5.99 20.17 8.54
N LYS A 66 -5.14 20.10 9.56
CA LYS A 66 -5.29 19.14 10.65
C LYS A 66 -6.54 19.60 11.38
N LYS A 67 -7.69 18.98 11.07
CA LYS A 67 -8.93 19.19 11.83
C LYS A 67 -8.54 19.31 13.29
N ALA A 68 -8.84 20.47 13.89
CA ALA A 68 -8.64 20.67 15.31
C ALA A 68 -9.27 19.46 15.97
N ARG A 69 -8.45 18.64 16.64
CA ARG A 69 -9.01 17.57 17.45
C ARG A 69 -10.02 18.28 18.35
N PRO A 70 -11.28 17.81 18.46
CA PRO A 70 -12.23 18.41 19.39
C PRO A 70 -11.49 18.65 20.71
N PRO A 71 -11.64 19.83 21.34
CA PRO A 71 -10.81 20.23 22.47
C PRO A 71 -10.67 19.02 23.36
N ARG A 72 -9.44 18.53 23.53
CA ARG A 72 -9.15 17.31 24.30
C ARG A 72 -9.80 17.55 25.65
N GLY A 73 -11.02 17.07 25.88
CA GLY A 73 -11.75 17.43 27.09
C GLY A 73 -10.93 16.94 28.27
N LYS A 74 -10.22 17.82 28.97
CA LYS A 74 -9.20 17.52 30.01
C LYS A 74 -8.47 16.18 29.83
N ARG A 75 -8.23 15.73 28.59
CA ARG A 75 -7.74 14.38 28.32
C ARG A 75 -6.23 14.46 28.35
N LYS A 76 -5.68 14.09 29.50
CA LYS A 76 -4.25 13.91 29.71
C LYS A 76 -3.70 12.97 28.63
N PRO A 77 -2.46 13.15 28.16
CA PRO A 77 -1.77 12.15 27.34
C PRO A 77 -1.88 10.77 27.99
N GLY A 78 -2.24 9.73 27.23
CA GLY A 78 -2.41 8.36 27.75
C GLY A 78 -3.54 7.59 27.06
N GLY A 79 -3.69 6.32 27.43
CA GLY A 79 -4.81 5.46 27.00
C GLY A 79 -6.17 6.11 27.29
N GLN A 80 -7.17 5.82 26.46
CA GLN A 80 -8.51 6.36 26.66
C GLN A 80 -9.06 5.90 28.01
N LYS A 81 -9.89 6.71 28.69
CA LYS A 81 -10.54 6.33 29.95
C LYS A 81 -11.41 5.07 29.69
N GLY A 82 -11.07 3.95 30.31
CA GLY A 82 -11.67 2.63 30.06
C GLY A 82 -10.90 1.72 29.09
N HIS A 83 -9.85 2.22 28.42
CA HIS A 83 -8.90 1.37 27.71
C HIS A 83 -8.13 0.55 28.74
N LYS A 84 -8.15 -0.78 28.60
CA LYS A 84 -7.37 -1.67 29.44
C LYS A 84 -5.90 -1.28 29.27
N GLY A 85 -5.25 -0.84 30.35
CA GLY A 85 -3.81 -0.60 30.32
C GLY A 85 -3.11 -1.92 30.03
N CYS A 86 -2.15 -1.90 29.13
CA CYS A 86 -1.20 -3.00 28.98
C CYS A 86 0.08 -2.53 29.64
N THR A 87 0.36 -3.06 30.82
CA THR A 87 1.68 -2.95 31.45
C THR A 87 2.50 -4.15 31.01
N LEU A 88 3.82 -4.02 31.00
CA LEU A 88 4.70 -5.19 30.87
C LEU A 88 4.45 -6.09 32.08
N GLU A 89 3.81 -7.23 31.85
CA GLU A 89 3.53 -8.20 32.89
C GLU A 89 4.74 -9.13 33.08
N PRO A 90 5.08 -9.49 34.33
CA PRO A 90 6.02 -10.57 34.57
C PRO A 90 5.58 -11.86 33.88
N VAL A 91 6.52 -12.58 33.28
CA VAL A 91 6.28 -13.93 32.76
C VAL A 91 6.23 -14.92 33.92
N ALA A 92 5.40 -15.96 33.81
CA ALA A 92 5.29 -16.99 34.84
C ALA A 92 6.59 -17.81 34.96
N GLU A 93 7.27 -18.02 33.84
CA GLU A 93 8.48 -18.86 33.75
C GLU A 93 9.61 -18.02 33.12
N PRO A 94 10.44 -17.33 33.93
CA PRO A 94 11.61 -16.61 33.43
C PRO A 94 12.71 -17.59 33.01
N ASP A 95 13.50 -17.23 32.00
CA ASP A 95 14.60 -18.07 31.49
C ASP A 95 15.69 -18.36 32.54
N GLU A 96 15.92 -17.41 33.46
CA GLU A 96 16.91 -17.51 34.54
C GLU A 96 16.35 -16.87 35.83
N ILE A 97 16.56 -17.53 36.98
CA ILE A 97 16.23 -17.00 38.30
C ILE A 97 17.52 -16.83 39.11
N VAL A 98 17.87 -15.59 39.43
CA VAL A 98 19.04 -15.26 40.25
C VAL A 98 18.58 -14.97 41.69
N PRO A 99 18.84 -15.87 42.66
CA PRO A 99 18.46 -15.63 44.05
C PRO A 99 19.38 -14.57 44.68
N ILE A 100 18.79 -13.48 45.19
CA ILE A 100 19.52 -12.42 45.90
C ILE A 100 19.39 -12.68 47.41
N LYS A 101 20.51 -13.00 48.05
CA LYS A 101 20.55 -13.22 49.50
C LYS A 101 20.76 -11.90 50.23
N ILE A 102 20.07 -11.73 51.35
CA ILE A 102 20.29 -10.59 52.24
C ILE A 102 21.69 -10.67 52.87
N ASP A 103 22.44 -9.57 52.82
CA ASP A 103 23.69 -9.46 53.57
C ASP A 103 23.36 -9.40 55.06
N LYS A 104 23.70 -10.45 55.82
CA LYS A 104 23.35 -10.54 57.25
C LYS A 104 23.96 -9.42 58.10
N ARG A 105 24.98 -8.69 57.59
CA ARG A 105 25.58 -7.55 58.28
C ARG A 105 24.72 -6.28 58.21
N THR A 106 23.75 -6.23 57.29
CA THR A 106 22.87 -5.06 57.10
C THR A 106 21.57 -5.16 57.90
N ILE A 107 21.39 -6.24 58.64
CA ILE A 107 20.22 -6.49 59.49
C ILE A 107 20.64 -6.66 60.96
N PRO A 108 19.74 -6.40 61.93
CA PRO A 108 20.04 -6.51 63.35
C PRO A 108 20.65 -7.86 63.78
N THR A 109 21.64 -7.82 64.67
CA THR A 109 22.24 -9.01 65.29
C THR A 109 21.44 -9.48 66.51
N GLY A 110 21.47 -10.78 66.80
CA GLY A 110 20.79 -11.37 67.98
C GLY A 110 19.31 -11.67 67.77
N VAL A 111 18.81 -11.55 66.54
CA VAL A 111 17.44 -11.89 66.14
C VAL A 111 17.46 -13.19 65.32
N GLU A 112 16.53 -14.11 65.59
CA GLU A 112 16.33 -15.29 64.74
C GLU A 112 15.48 -14.93 63.51
N TYR A 113 15.99 -15.26 62.33
CA TYR A 113 15.32 -14.99 61.05
C TYR A 113 14.89 -16.30 60.39
N LYS A 114 13.69 -16.30 59.82
CA LYS A 114 13.17 -17.37 58.95
C LYS A 114 12.90 -16.82 57.55
N GLU A 115 13.17 -17.62 56.53
CA GLU A 115 12.83 -17.28 55.16
C GLU A 115 11.32 -17.45 54.95
N VAL A 116 10.64 -16.39 54.51
CA VAL A 116 9.16 -16.35 54.39
C VAL A 116 8.67 -16.13 52.96
N GLY A 117 9.59 -16.01 52.00
CA GLY A 117 9.29 -15.74 50.60
C GLY A 117 10.33 -14.82 49.97
N TYR A 118 10.00 -14.31 48.79
CA TYR A 118 10.84 -13.39 48.03
C TYR A 118 9.99 -12.31 47.37
N GLU A 119 10.57 -11.13 47.14
CA GLU A 119 10.04 -10.17 46.18
C GLU A 119 10.76 -10.41 44.85
N SER A 120 10.02 -10.51 43.74
CA SER A 120 10.60 -10.72 42.42
C SER A 120 10.52 -9.46 41.55
N ARG A 121 11.56 -9.27 40.74
CA ARG A 121 11.63 -8.26 39.68
C ARG A 121 12.20 -8.95 38.44
N GLN A 122 11.57 -8.76 37.28
CA GLN A 122 12.05 -9.32 36.02
C GLN A 122 12.63 -8.22 35.14
N VAL A 123 13.78 -8.53 34.54
CA VAL A 123 14.43 -7.69 33.53
C VAL A 123 14.36 -8.45 32.21
N PHE A 124 13.75 -7.84 31.20
CA PHE A 124 13.68 -8.39 29.85
C PHE A 124 14.87 -7.87 29.05
N ASP A 125 15.80 -8.75 28.69
CA ASP A 125 17.01 -8.43 27.94
C ASP A 125 17.04 -9.18 26.59
N ILE A 126 17.83 -8.69 25.64
CA ILE A 126 17.99 -9.33 24.32
C ILE A 126 19.47 -9.65 24.12
N LYS A 127 19.79 -10.95 24.10
CA LYS A 127 21.13 -11.46 23.77
C LYS A 127 21.16 -11.97 22.33
N ILE A 128 22.01 -11.37 21.50
CA ILE A 128 22.19 -11.78 20.11
C ILE A 128 23.52 -12.53 19.97
N CYS A 129 23.48 -13.78 19.48
CA CYS A 129 24.67 -14.62 19.37
C CYS A 129 24.72 -15.31 18.00
N ALA A 130 25.92 -15.34 17.39
CA ALA A 130 26.20 -16.18 16.23
C ALA A 130 26.46 -17.62 16.67
N VAL A 131 25.86 -18.59 15.98
CA VAL A 131 26.09 -20.02 16.21
C VAL A 131 26.73 -20.61 14.97
N VAL A 132 27.95 -21.14 15.11
CA VAL A 132 28.70 -21.82 14.05
C VAL A 132 28.89 -23.28 14.44
N THR A 133 28.36 -24.19 13.65
CA THR A 133 28.51 -25.63 13.85
C THR A 133 29.55 -26.19 12.87
N GLU A 134 30.65 -26.73 13.39
CA GLU A 134 31.63 -27.46 12.60
C GLU A 134 31.24 -28.95 12.57
N TYR A 135 30.88 -29.45 11.39
CA TYR A 135 30.70 -30.88 11.18
C TYR A 135 32.06 -31.52 10.87
N ARG A 136 32.45 -32.54 11.63
CA ARG A 136 33.69 -33.29 11.43
C ARG A 136 33.36 -34.71 10.97
N ALA A 137 33.55 -34.96 9.68
CA ALA A 137 33.48 -36.30 9.12
C ALA A 137 34.76 -37.08 9.50
N GLN A 138 34.59 -38.27 10.06
CA GLN A 138 35.72 -39.16 10.32
C GLN A 138 36.34 -39.61 8.99
N ILE A 139 37.67 -39.63 8.92
CA ILE A 139 38.43 -40.23 7.83
C ILE A 139 39.22 -41.40 8.41
N LEU A 140 39.07 -42.59 7.84
CA LEU A 140 39.86 -43.77 8.16
C LEU A 140 40.70 -44.15 6.95
N GLU A 141 41.93 -44.56 7.18
CA GLU A 141 42.81 -45.11 6.16
C GLU A 141 42.97 -46.62 6.39
N GLY A 142 42.70 -47.41 5.36
CA GLY A 142 42.91 -48.85 5.38
C GLY A 142 44.39 -49.21 5.28
N SER A 143 44.74 -50.45 5.64
CA SER A 143 46.10 -50.97 5.45
C SER A 143 46.51 -51.09 3.97
N ASP A 144 45.54 -50.96 3.06
CA ASP A 144 45.69 -50.86 1.60
C ASP A 144 45.95 -49.42 1.10
N GLY A 145 45.95 -48.42 2.00
CA GLY A 145 46.14 -47.01 1.69
C GLY A 145 44.89 -46.29 1.18
N TYR A 146 43.71 -46.95 1.14
CA TYR A 146 42.47 -46.31 0.74
C TYR A 146 41.83 -45.53 1.89
N GLN A 147 41.30 -44.34 1.60
CA GLN A 147 40.63 -43.49 2.58
C GLN A 147 39.10 -43.58 2.45
N TYR A 148 38.46 -43.70 3.61
CA TYR A 148 37.01 -43.76 3.77
C TYR A 148 36.57 -42.58 4.63
N THR A 149 35.70 -41.73 4.08
CA THR A 149 35.21 -40.53 4.75
C THR A 149 33.73 -40.68 5.07
N ALA A 150 33.34 -40.39 6.32
CA ALA A 150 31.94 -40.38 6.72
C ALA A 150 31.14 -39.34 5.91
N PRO A 151 29.88 -39.63 5.50
CA PRO A 151 29.07 -38.67 4.77
C PRO A 151 28.64 -37.51 5.68
N PHE A 152 28.51 -36.32 5.10
CA PHE A 152 27.93 -35.16 5.80
C PHE A 152 26.39 -35.22 5.80
N PRO A 153 25.71 -34.61 6.79
CA PRO A 153 24.26 -34.51 6.81
C PRO A 153 23.69 -33.78 5.58
N GLU A 154 22.43 -34.05 5.27
CA GLU A 154 21.73 -33.36 4.17
C GLU A 154 21.78 -31.84 4.35
N GLY A 155 22.09 -31.13 3.27
CA GLY A 155 22.19 -29.67 3.26
C GLY A 155 23.55 -29.12 3.70
N VAL A 156 24.48 -29.92 4.23
CA VAL A 156 25.88 -29.52 4.51
C VAL A 156 26.75 -29.88 3.31
N VAL A 157 26.83 -28.97 2.34
CA VAL A 157 27.40 -29.24 1.01
C VAL A 157 28.67 -28.46 0.71
N ALA A 158 28.95 -27.39 1.44
CA ALA A 158 30.13 -26.56 1.25
C ALA A 158 31.00 -26.53 2.50
N ARG A 159 32.31 -26.30 2.32
CA ARG A 159 33.29 -26.15 3.42
C ARG A 159 32.85 -25.12 4.46
N ALA A 160 32.22 -24.03 4.02
CA ALA A 160 31.55 -23.05 4.86
C ALA A 160 30.29 -22.55 4.14
N GLN A 161 29.18 -22.44 4.85
CA GLN A 161 27.91 -21.97 4.31
C GLN A 161 27.05 -21.29 5.38
N TYR A 162 26.17 -20.39 4.95
CA TYR A 162 25.19 -19.78 5.83
C TYR A 162 23.94 -20.65 6.00
N GLY A 163 23.52 -20.84 7.25
CA GLY A 163 22.27 -21.52 7.61
C GLY A 163 21.02 -20.77 7.13
N ASN A 164 19.86 -21.43 7.18
CA ASN A 164 18.59 -20.83 6.72
C ASN A 164 18.16 -19.62 7.55
N THR A 165 18.41 -19.63 8.87
CA THR A 165 18.12 -18.51 9.77
C THR A 165 18.83 -17.21 9.33
N VAL A 166 20.08 -17.29 8.89
CA VAL A 166 20.83 -16.15 8.33
C VAL A 166 20.18 -15.62 7.05
N LYS A 167 19.78 -16.52 6.14
CA LYS A 167 19.11 -16.16 4.89
C LYS A 167 17.77 -15.46 5.17
N VAL A 168 16.97 -16.03 6.07
CA VAL A 168 15.68 -15.50 6.50
C VAL A 168 15.82 -14.08 7.04
N GLN A 169 16.77 -13.84 7.96
CA GLN A 169 16.98 -12.51 8.53
C GLN A 169 17.42 -11.48 7.48
N ALA A 170 18.33 -11.85 6.57
CA ALA A 170 18.76 -10.95 5.50
C ALA A 170 17.63 -10.59 4.52
N VAL A 171 16.81 -11.57 4.12
CA VAL A 171 15.64 -11.34 3.25
C VAL A 171 14.57 -10.53 3.99
N TYR A 172 14.33 -10.81 5.26
CA TYR A 172 13.38 -10.06 6.09
C TYR A 172 13.78 -8.58 6.21
N LEU A 173 15.03 -8.29 6.57
CA LEU A 173 15.50 -6.92 6.71
C LEU A 173 15.43 -6.16 5.37
N SER A 174 15.85 -6.80 4.27
CA SER A 174 15.87 -6.14 2.96
C SER A 174 14.50 -6.00 2.28
N GLN A 175 13.64 -7.01 2.36
CA GLN A 175 12.35 -7.03 1.62
C GLN A 175 11.15 -6.65 2.47
N LYS A 176 11.14 -6.98 3.77
CA LYS A 176 10.04 -6.63 4.68
C LYS A 176 10.25 -5.29 5.36
N GLN A 177 11.44 -5.06 5.91
CA GLN A 177 11.80 -3.82 6.58
C GLN A 177 12.33 -2.74 5.61
N LEU A 178 12.56 -3.12 4.35
CA LEU A 178 13.00 -2.23 3.27
C LEU A 178 14.37 -1.57 3.55
N ILE A 179 15.20 -2.23 4.35
CA ILE A 179 16.52 -1.73 4.73
C ILE A 179 17.46 -1.89 3.52
N PRO A 180 18.14 -0.83 3.06
CA PRO A 180 19.13 -0.91 1.98
C PRO A 180 20.24 -1.92 2.31
N TYR A 181 20.79 -2.59 1.29
CA TYR A 181 21.76 -3.68 1.50
C TYR A 181 22.97 -3.28 2.34
N GLU A 182 23.49 -2.06 2.20
CA GLU A 182 24.60 -1.57 3.03
C GLU A 182 24.22 -1.56 4.52
N ARG A 183 23.00 -1.10 4.84
CA ARG A 183 22.52 -1.08 6.22
C ARG A 183 22.15 -2.46 6.75
N VAL A 184 21.81 -3.40 5.87
CA VAL A 184 21.68 -4.81 6.25
C VAL A 184 23.08 -5.38 6.55
N HIS A 185 24.09 -5.07 5.74
CA HIS A 185 25.47 -5.46 5.99
C HIS A 185 25.97 -4.92 7.35
N GLU A 186 25.80 -3.62 7.63
CA GLU A 186 26.13 -2.99 8.91
C GLU A 186 25.50 -3.74 10.09
N GLN A 187 24.18 -4.00 10.03
CA GLN A 187 23.46 -4.76 11.06
C GLN A 187 24.09 -6.16 11.30
N PHE A 188 24.44 -6.85 10.22
CA PHE A 188 25.03 -8.18 10.28
C PHE A 188 26.47 -8.17 10.79
N ALA A 189 27.25 -7.16 10.46
CA ALA A 189 28.60 -6.97 10.97
C ALA A 189 28.61 -6.61 12.46
N ASP A 190 27.81 -5.61 12.84
CA ASP A 190 27.88 -4.98 14.17
C ASP A 190 27.15 -5.77 15.25
N GLN A 191 25.96 -6.30 14.94
CA GLN A 191 25.12 -6.98 15.94
C GLN A 191 25.17 -8.51 15.83
N PHE A 192 25.38 -9.03 14.62
CA PHE A 192 25.38 -10.49 14.38
C PHE A 192 26.78 -11.08 14.23
N LEU A 193 27.83 -10.25 14.18
CA LEU A 193 29.23 -10.67 14.01
C LEU A 193 29.44 -11.59 12.79
N MET A 194 28.65 -11.37 11.73
CA MET A 194 28.66 -12.14 10.49
C MET A 194 28.59 -11.17 9.29
N PRO A 195 29.72 -10.57 8.87
CA PRO A 195 29.73 -9.52 7.86
C PRO A 195 29.32 -10.04 6.46
N LEU A 196 28.02 -9.97 6.15
CA LEU A 196 27.48 -10.42 4.86
C LEU A 196 27.78 -9.40 3.76
N SER A 197 28.38 -9.82 2.64
CA SER A 197 28.51 -8.93 1.48
C SER A 197 27.15 -8.56 0.87
N ALA A 198 27.06 -7.42 0.18
CA ALA A 198 25.88 -7.06 -0.60
C ALA A 198 25.51 -8.11 -1.67
N GLY A 199 26.51 -8.77 -2.26
CA GLY A 199 26.32 -9.88 -3.19
C GLY A 199 25.67 -11.09 -2.51
N THR A 200 26.07 -11.41 -1.28
CA THR A 200 25.46 -12.48 -0.49
C THR A 200 23.99 -12.19 -0.18
N ILE A 201 23.66 -10.95 0.22
CA ILE A 201 22.28 -10.53 0.47
C ILE A 201 21.44 -10.62 -0.82
N HIS A 202 22.00 -10.18 -1.95
CA HIS A 202 21.36 -10.35 -3.25
C HIS A 202 21.09 -11.82 -3.58
N ASN A 203 22.06 -12.71 -3.38
CA ASN A 203 21.92 -14.14 -3.64
C ASN A 203 20.83 -14.79 -2.77
N PHE A 204 20.68 -14.36 -1.51
CA PHE A 204 19.59 -14.84 -0.65
C PHE A 204 18.22 -14.38 -1.15
N ASN A 205 18.10 -13.12 -1.59
CA ASN A 205 16.89 -12.61 -2.22
C ASN A 205 16.59 -13.34 -3.54
N ARG A 206 17.61 -13.63 -4.36
CA ARG A 206 17.45 -14.41 -5.59
C ARG A 206 16.96 -15.82 -5.30
N LYS A 207 17.56 -16.52 -4.32
CA LYS A 207 17.13 -17.86 -3.90
C LYS A 207 15.69 -17.87 -3.38
N ALA A 208 15.26 -16.84 -2.65
CA ALA A 208 13.87 -16.70 -2.23
C ALA A 208 12.93 -16.47 -3.43
N PHE A 209 13.33 -15.65 -4.40
CA PHE A 209 12.57 -15.42 -5.63
C PHE A 209 12.37 -16.69 -6.46
N ASP A 210 13.43 -17.48 -6.63
CA ASP A 210 13.40 -18.74 -7.39
C ASP A 210 12.49 -19.76 -6.69
N LYS A 211 12.59 -19.90 -5.35
CA LYS A 211 11.71 -20.79 -4.55
C LYS A 211 10.22 -20.39 -4.56
N LEU A 212 9.87 -19.19 -5.00
CA LEU A 212 8.50 -18.68 -5.01
C LEU A 212 7.82 -18.82 -6.38
N GLU A 213 8.43 -19.53 -7.34
CA GLU A 213 7.85 -19.75 -8.68
C GLU A 213 6.49 -20.47 -8.63
N GLU A 214 6.40 -21.57 -7.87
CA GLU A 214 5.13 -22.30 -7.69
C GLU A 214 4.08 -21.45 -6.97
N TYR A 215 4.49 -20.69 -5.95
CA TYR A 215 3.63 -19.74 -5.26
C TYR A 215 3.05 -18.68 -6.21
N GLU A 216 3.86 -18.16 -7.14
CA GLU A 216 3.41 -17.16 -8.12
C GLU A 216 2.31 -17.71 -9.02
N SER A 217 2.48 -18.93 -9.52
CA SER A 217 1.46 -19.61 -10.32
C SER A 217 0.18 -19.83 -9.52
N TRP A 218 0.31 -20.30 -8.28
CA TRP A 218 -0.82 -20.52 -7.38
C TRP A 218 -1.57 -19.23 -7.07
N VAL A 219 -0.89 -18.14 -6.72
CA VAL A 219 -1.56 -16.88 -6.32
C VAL A 219 -2.27 -16.23 -7.51
N LYS A 220 -1.69 -16.32 -8.72
CA LYS A 220 -2.37 -15.87 -9.95
C LYS A 220 -3.68 -16.64 -10.17
N TYR A 221 -3.65 -17.96 -10.01
CA TYR A 221 -4.85 -18.78 -10.12
C TYR A 221 -5.90 -18.43 -9.05
N GLN A 222 -5.49 -18.24 -7.80
CA GLN A 222 -6.40 -17.81 -6.73
C GLN A 222 -7.06 -16.44 -7.00
N LEU A 223 -6.27 -15.46 -7.46
CA LEU A 223 -6.78 -14.13 -7.79
C LEU A 223 -7.74 -14.17 -8.98
N THR A 224 -7.43 -14.97 -10.00
CA THR A 224 -8.27 -15.15 -11.19
C THR A 224 -9.65 -15.71 -10.84
N ASN A 225 -9.70 -16.66 -9.89
CA ASN A 225 -10.94 -17.31 -9.44
C ASN A 225 -11.62 -16.59 -8.26
N SER A 226 -11.16 -15.40 -7.89
CA SER A 226 -11.77 -14.61 -6.81
C SER A 226 -13.07 -13.94 -7.26
N THR A 227 -13.93 -13.59 -6.32
CA THR A 227 -15.19 -12.86 -6.61
C THR A 227 -14.98 -11.34 -6.73
N LEU A 228 -13.98 -10.80 -6.04
CA LEU A 228 -13.62 -9.38 -6.03
C LEU A 228 -12.11 -9.22 -6.14
N LEU A 229 -11.67 -8.32 -7.02
CA LEU A 229 -10.30 -7.86 -7.09
C LEU A 229 -10.20 -6.35 -6.89
N HIS A 230 -9.11 -5.95 -6.25
CA HIS A 230 -8.64 -4.59 -6.08
C HIS A 230 -7.37 -4.40 -6.90
N VAL A 231 -7.42 -3.46 -7.84
CA VAL A 231 -6.31 -3.18 -8.74
C VAL A 231 -5.89 -1.72 -8.68
N ASP A 232 -4.58 -1.49 -8.75
CA ASP A 232 -3.96 -0.16 -8.78
C ASP A 232 -2.58 -0.26 -9.42
N GLU A 233 -2.05 0.87 -9.92
CA GLU A 233 -0.66 0.94 -10.38
C GLU A 233 0.07 2.15 -9.84
N THR A 234 1.39 2.00 -9.74
CA THR A 234 2.22 3.09 -9.31
C THR A 234 3.53 3.15 -10.07
N GLY A 235 3.95 4.38 -10.40
CA GLY A 235 5.23 4.60 -11.04
C GLY A 235 6.39 4.16 -10.15
N ILE A 236 7.30 3.37 -10.70
CA ILE A 236 8.57 3.01 -10.07
C ILE A 236 9.74 3.51 -10.92
N ASN A 237 10.87 3.81 -10.29
CA ASN A 237 12.11 4.14 -11.01
C ASN A 237 12.99 2.89 -11.08
N ILE A 238 13.38 2.51 -12.30
CA ILE A 238 14.38 1.47 -12.56
C ILE A 238 15.52 2.13 -13.36
N ASN A 239 16.70 2.23 -12.75
CA ASN A 239 17.91 2.79 -13.33
C ASN A 239 17.69 4.15 -14.02
N GLY A 240 16.98 5.07 -13.36
CA GLY A 240 16.67 6.40 -13.88
C GLY A 240 15.46 6.47 -14.82
N LYS A 241 14.90 5.33 -15.25
CA LYS A 241 13.74 5.27 -16.14
C LYS A 241 12.45 5.01 -15.36
N ARG A 242 11.34 5.59 -15.83
CA ARG A 242 10.01 5.36 -15.25
C ARG A 242 9.41 4.07 -15.79
N HIS A 243 9.15 3.13 -14.90
CA HIS A 243 8.37 1.91 -15.12
C HIS A 243 7.10 1.96 -14.24
N TRP A 244 6.28 0.93 -14.31
CA TRP A 244 5.02 0.81 -13.58
C TRP A 244 5.00 -0.48 -12.79
N LEU A 245 4.66 -0.40 -11.51
CA LEU A 245 4.34 -1.57 -10.71
C LEU A 245 2.83 -1.68 -10.63
N HIS A 246 2.32 -2.83 -11.03
CA HIS A 246 0.90 -3.20 -10.99
C HIS A 246 0.64 -4.00 -9.73
N CYS A 247 -0.48 -3.74 -9.08
CA CYS A 247 -0.97 -4.48 -7.91
C CYS A 247 -2.32 -5.09 -8.25
N THR A 248 -2.46 -6.40 -8.03
CA THR A 248 -3.74 -7.11 -8.06
C THR A 248 -3.91 -7.83 -6.74
N SER A 249 -5.01 -7.58 -6.04
CA SER A 249 -5.16 -8.02 -4.65
C SER A 249 -6.61 -8.24 -4.27
N ASN A 250 -6.84 -9.00 -3.20
CA ASN A 250 -8.13 -9.07 -2.50
C ASN A 250 -7.85 -9.10 -0.98
N LEU A 251 -8.82 -9.51 -0.15
CA LEU A 251 -8.62 -9.59 1.30
C LEU A 251 -7.59 -10.67 1.74
N GLN A 252 -7.34 -11.67 0.90
CA GLN A 252 -6.51 -12.84 1.21
C GLN A 252 -5.16 -12.84 0.47
N PHE A 253 -5.12 -12.34 -0.76
CA PHE A 253 -4.02 -12.52 -1.69
C PHE A 253 -3.54 -11.19 -2.26
N THR A 254 -2.25 -11.13 -2.59
CA THR A 254 -1.61 -9.98 -3.20
C THR A 254 -0.57 -10.42 -4.23
N TYR A 255 -0.67 -9.83 -5.42
CA TYR A 255 0.30 -9.99 -6.49
C TYR A 255 0.81 -8.62 -6.96
N TYR A 256 2.12 -8.53 -7.16
CA TYR A 256 2.78 -7.34 -7.69
C TYR A 256 3.57 -7.72 -8.94
N TYR A 257 3.59 -6.83 -9.93
CA TYR A 257 4.40 -7.03 -11.13
C TYR A 257 4.94 -5.72 -11.69
N PRO A 258 6.27 -5.59 -11.91
CA PRO A 258 6.86 -4.44 -12.57
C PRO A 258 6.83 -4.60 -14.09
N HIS A 259 6.50 -3.53 -14.81
CA HIS A 259 6.43 -3.53 -16.27
C HIS A 259 6.82 -2.15 -16.85
N GLU A 260 7.35 -2.09 -18.07
CA GLU A 260 7.73 -0.83 -18.72
C GLU A 260 6.53 0.03 -19.09
N ARG A 261 5.45 -0.62 -19.50
CA ARG A 261 4.19 0.01 -19.88
C ARG A 261 3.22 0.06 -18.71
N ARG A 262 2.46 1.16 -18.65
CA ARG A 262 1.16 1.19 -17.98
C ARG A 262 0.14 0.83 -19.05
N GLY A 263 -0.52 -0.31 -18.97
CA GLY A 263 -1.53 -0.63 -19.98
C GLY A 263 -2.20 -1.96 -19.80
N THR A 264 -3.21 -2.16 -20.65
CA THR A 264 -3.73 -3.48 -21.03
C THR A 264 -2.59 -4.42 -21.40
N GLU A 265 -1.60 -3.99 -22.19
CA GLU A 265 -0.41 -4.80 -22.52
C GLU A 265 0.29 -5.40 -21.28
N ALA A 266 0.49 -4.59 -20.24
CA ALA A 266 1.11 -5.05 -19.00
C ALA A 266 0.19 -5.99 -18.21
N MET A 267 -1.10 -5.66 -18.16
CA MET A 267 -2.12 -6.43 -17.44
C MET A 267 -2.41 -7.78 -18.10
N ASP A 268 -2.31 -7.84 -19.44
CA ASP A 268 -2.43 -9.07 -20.22
C ASP A 268 -1.22 -9.97 -19.99
N GLN A 269 0.00 -9.41 -19.95
CA GLN A 269 1.19 -10.17 -19.62
C GLN A 269 1.18 -10.69 -18.17
N ILE A 270 0.62 -9.92 -17.24
CA ILE A 270 0.40 -10.37 -15.86
C ILE A 270 -0.53 -11.59 -15.83
N ASP A 271 -1.47 -11.67 -16.79
CA ASP A 271 -2.26 -12.86 -17.06
C ASP A 271 -3.09 -13.28 -15.82
N ILE A 272 -3.79 -12.29 -15.26
CA ILE A 272 -4.85 -12.44 -14.24
C ILE A 272 -6.15 -11.85 -14.79
N LEU A 273 -6.13 -10.57 -15.16
CA LEU A 273 -7.33 -9.84 -15.61
C LEU A 273 -7.98 -10.37 -16.90
N PRO A 274 -7.24 -10.90 -17.89
CA PRO A 274 -7.86 -11.51 -19.08
C PRO A 274 -8.84 -12.65 -18.76
N HIS A 275 -8.65 -13.35 -17.65
CA HIS A 275 -9.43 -14.53 -17.26
C HIS A 275 -10.39 -14.26 -16.08
N PHE A 276 -10.35 -13.05 -15.53
CA PHE A 276 -11.14 -12.68 -14.36
C PHE A 276 -12.57 -12.30 -14.74
N THR A 277 -13.56 -12.89 -14.05
CA THR A 277 -14.99 -12.66 -14.34
C THR A 277 -15.77 -12.07 -13.15
N GLY A 278 -15.11 -11.77 -12.03
CA GLY A 278 -15.73 -11.21 -10.83
C GLY A 278 -15.98 -9.70 -10.92
N VAL A 279 -15.90 -9.01 -9.78
CA VAL A 279 -15.96 -7.54 -9.70
C VAL A 279 -14.57 -6.94 -9.57
N LEU A 280 -14.21 -6.03 -10.47
CA LEU A 280 -12.92 -5.34 -10.50
C LEU A 280 -13.06 -3.93 -9.92
N CYS A 281 -12.47 -3.69 -8.74
CA CYS A 281 -12.47 -2.40 -8.05
C CYS A 281 -11.22 -1.56 -8.42
N HIS A 282 -11.42 -0.37 -8.97
CA HIS A 282 -10.32 0.50 -9.44
C HIS A 282 -10.68 2.01 -9.42
N ASP A 283 -9.71 2.88 -9.77
CA ASP A 283 -9.78 4.35 -9.69
C ASP A 283 -10.38 5.04 -10.94
N HIS A 284 -11.08 4.30 -11.80
CA HIS A 284 -11.51 4.73 -13.14
C HIS A 284 -10.38 4.91 -14.16
N TRP A 285 -9.28 4.17 -14.06
CA TRP A 285 -8.35 4.16 -15.17
C TRP A 285 -8.92 3.41 -16.38
N LYS A 286 -9.02 4.10 -17.54
CA LYS A 286 -9.76 3.63 -18.72
C LYS A 286 -9.34 2.25 -19.26
N PRO A 287 -8.04 1.89 -19.30
CA PRO A 287 -7.62 0.57 -19.80
C PRO A 287 -8.24 -0.62 -19.05
N TYR A 288 -8.67 -0.47 -17.80
CA TYR A 288 -9.41 -1.55 -17.12
C TYR A 288 -10.71 -1.92 -17.83
N TYR A 289 -11.40 -0.95 -18.46
CA TYR A 289 -12.62 -1.21 -19.22
C TYR A 289 -12.39 -1.95 -20.55
N THR A 290 -11.15 -2.39 -20.84
CA THR A 290 -10.90 -3.34 -21.93
C THR A 290 -11.26 -4.78 -21.54
N TYR A 291 -11.39 -5.07 -20.24
CA TYR A 291 -11.81 -6.37 -19.71
C TYR A 291 -13.34 -6.44 -19.61
N LEU A 292 -13.98 -6.99 -20.64
CA LEU A 292 -15.45 -6.95 -20.79
C LEU A 292 -16.20 -8.05 -20.04
N PHE A 293 -15.50 -9.08 -19.56
CA PHE A 293 -16.09 -10.25 -18.92
C PHE A 293 -16.17 -10.13 -17.38
N CYS A 294 -15.73 -9.01 -16.82
CA CYS A 294 -15.90 -8.68 -15.41
C CYS A 294 -16.83 -7.48 -15.22
N LEU A 295 -17.37 -7.34 -14.02
CA LEU A 295 -18.08 -6.14 -13.59
C LEU A 295 -17.07 -5.13 -13.02
N HIS A 296 -17.34 -3.83 -13.14
CA HIS A 296 -16.45 -2.80 -12.63
C HIS A 296 -17.03 -2.10 -11.40
N SER A 297 -16.18 -1.75 -10.43
CA SER A 297 -16.54 -0.88 -9.32
C SER A 297 -15.53 0.26 -9.20
N LEU A 298 -16.04 1.47 -8.97
CA LEU A 298 -15.19 2.66 -8.89
C LEU A 298 -14.90 3.07 -7.45
N CYS A 299 -13.66 3.45 -7.19
CA CYS A 299 -13.22 3.93 -5.90
C CYS A 299 -13.85 5.29 -5.58
N ASN A 300 -14.86 5.32 -4.70
CA ASN A 300 -15.51 6.58 -4.32
C ASN A 300 -14.59 7.50 -3.52
N ALA A 301 -13.49 7.03 -2.91
CA ALA A 301 -12.50 7.92 -2.28
C ALA A 301 -11.84 8.86 -3.31
N HIS A 302 -11.66 8.42 -4.56
CA HIS A 302 -11.20 9.29 -5.64
C HIS A 302 -12.29 10.29 -6.04
N HIS A 303 -13.54 9.84 -6.19
CA HIS A 303 -14.67 10.73 -6.48
C HIS A 303 -14.86 11.79 -5.40
N LEU A 304 -14.78 11.44 -4.11
CA LEU A 304 -14.92 12.40 -3.02
C LEU A 304 -13.84 13.50 -3.07
N ARG A 305 -12.60 13.17 -3.45
CA ARG A 305 -11.52 14.15 -3.62
C ARG A 305 -11.73 15.04 -4.85
N GLU A 306 -12.10 14.44 -5.99
CA GLU A 306 -12.40 15.19 -7.21
C GLU A 306 -13.62 16.11 -7.04
N LEU A 307 -14.67 15.65 -6.34
CA LEU A 307 -15.86 16.42 -6.00
C LEU A 307 -15.54 17.58 -5.05
N GLN A 308 -14.70 17.34 -4.03
CA GLN A 308 -14.24 18.42 -3.14
C GLN A 308 -13.50 19.50 -3.94
N ARG A 309 -12.60 19.09 -4.84
CA ARG A 309 -11.85 20.01 -5.70
C ARG A 309 -12.76 20.78 -6.65
N ALA A 310 -13.76 20.12 -7.24
CA ALA A 310 -14.76 20.78 -8.11
C ALA A 310 -15.57 21.83 -7.34
N TRP A 311 -15.95 21.54 -6.09
CA TRP A 311 -16.61 22.50 -5.22
C TRP A 311 -15.70 23.68 -4.85
N GLU A 312 -14.49 23.41 -4.38
CA GLU A 312 -13.61 24.45 -3.83
C GLU A 312 -12.97 25.32 -4.90
N GLN A 313 -12.46 24.70 -5.97
CA GLN A 313 -11.71 25.39 -7.04
C GLN A 313 -12.61 25.84 -8.18
N ASP A 314 -13.52 24.98 -8.64
CA ASP A 314 -14.36 25.29 -9.82
C ASP A 314 -15.75 25.85 -9.43
N LYS A 315 -15.99 26.06 -8.12
CA LYS A 315 -17.24 26.60 -7.53
C LYS A 315 -18.51 25.84 -7.93
N GLN A 316 -18.38 24.55 -8.20
CA GLN A 316 -19.48 23.70 -8.63
C GLN A 316 -20.33 23.23 -7.44
N ALA A 317 -21.50 23.84 -7.24
CA ALA A 317 -22.44 23.51 -6.17
C ALA A 317 -22.94 22.06 -6.26
N TRP A 318 -23.20 21.55 -7.47
CA TRP A 318 -23.58 20.15 -7.66
C TRP A 318 -22.55 19.17 -7.09
N ALA A 319 -21.26 19.52 -7.12
CA ALA A 319 -20.20 18.64 -6.64
C ALA A 319 -20.27 18.48 -5.11
N ARG A 320 -20.59 19.55 -4.38
CA ARG A 320 -20.85 19.50 -2.94
C ARG A 320 -22.05 18.60 -2.62
N THR A 321 -23.14 18.76 -3.37
CA THR A 321 -24.36 17.95 -3.20
C THR A 321 -24.11 16.47 -3.48
N MET A 322 -23.40 16.15 -4.56
CA MET A 322 -23.05 14.77 -4.91
C MET A 322 -22.10 14.14 -3.87
N ARG A 323 -21.13 14.93 -3.37
CA ARG A 323 -20.22 14.47 -2.31
C ARG A 323 -20.97 14.08 -1.04
N GLN A 324 -21.88 14.94 -0.61
CA GLN A 324 -22.72 14.68 0.56
C GLN A 324 -23.61 13.44 0.34
N TYR A 325 -24.20 13.32 -0.86
CA TYR A 325 -24.98 12.14 -1.25
C TYR A 325 -24.17 10.83 -1.11
N LEU A 326 -22.95 10.76 -1.65
CA LEU A 326 -22.15 9.53 -1.59
C LEU A 326 -21.77 9.14 -0.15
N ILE A 327 -21.53 10.13 0.73
CA ILE A 327 -21.24 9.89 2.15
C ILE A 327 -22.48 9.36 2.89
N GLU A 328 -23.64 9.95 2.63
CA GLU A 328 -24.91 9.49 3.21
C GLU A 328 -25.26 8.08 2.73
N LEU A 329 -25.09 7.80 1.44
CA LEU A 329 -25.32 6.48 0.86
C LEU A 329 -24.39 5.43 1.49
N ASN A 330 -23.09 5.71 1.60
CA ASN A 330 -22.15 4.81 2.28
C ASN A 330 -22.57 4.56 3.74
N THR A 331 -23.09 5.58 4.44
CA THR A 331 -23.59 5.42 5.81
C THR A 331 -24.82 4.50 5.85
N ALA A 332 -25.73 4.61 4.89
CA ALA A 332 -26.90 3.74 4.78
C ALA A 332 -26.50 2.28 4.50
N VAL A 333 -25.61 2.05 3.53
CA VAL A 333 -25.09 0.72 3.17
C VAL A 333 -24.45 0.03 4.38
N ASN A 334 -23.61 0.75 5.13
CA ASN A 334 -22.97 0.20 6.33
C ASN A 334 -24.00 -0.14 7.43
N LYS A 335 -25.05 0.67 7.59
CA LYS A 335 -26.15 0.36 8.52
C LYS A 335 -26.95 -0.87 8.10
N ALA A 336 -27.11 -1.08 6.79
CA ALA A 336 -27.75 -2.25 6.21
C ALA A 336 -26.82 -3.48 6.10
N GLN A 337 -25.66 -3.46 6.76
CA GLN A 337 -24.69 -4.58 6.81
C GLN A 337 -24.11 -4.97 5.44
N GLY A 338 -23.92 -4.00 4.54
CA GLY A 338 -23.11 -4.17 3.32
C GLY A 338 -23.88 -4.01 2.02
N LYS A 339 -25.21 -4.11 2.01
CA LYS A 339 -26.03 -3.77 0.83
C LYS A 339 -27.41 -3.28 1.24
N LEU A 340 -28.05 -2.50 0.37
CA LEU A 340 -29.42 -2.05 0.53
C LEU A 340 -30.41 -3.06 -0.05
N ASP A 341 -31.66 -3.01 0.41
CA ASP A 341 -32.76 -3.66 -0.29
C ASP A 341 -33.07 -2.96 -1.63
N LEU A 342 -33.84 -3.63 -2.49
CA LEU A 342 -34.11 -3.16 -3.85
C LEU A 342 -34.89 -1.83 -3.87
N ASP A 343 -35.85 -1.65 -2.97
CA ASP A 343 -36.70 -0.46 -2.92
C ASP A 343 -35.90 0.76 -2.45
N GLU A 344 -35.04 0.57 -1.45
CA GLU A 344 -34.13 1.60 -0.96
C GLU A 344 -33.10 1.95 -2.03
N ALA A 345 -32.46 0.96 -2.64
CA ALA A 345 -31.52 1.18 -3.74
C ALA A 345 -32.17 2.00 -4.88
N THR A 346 -33.40 1.66 -5.26
CA THR A 346 -34.16 2.39 -6.29
C THR A 346 -34.36 3.87 -5.93
N ARG A 347 -34.67 4.17 -4.67
CA ARG A 347 -34.78 5.57 -4.18
C ARG A 347 -33.44 6.30 -4.26
N TRP A 348 -32.34 5.62 -3.92
CA TRP A 348 -30.99 6.18 -4.02
C TRP A 348 -30.58 6.46 -5.48
N TYR A 349 -30.84 5.56 -6.42
CA TYR A 349 -30.64 5.79 -7.86
C TYR A 349 -31.43 7.01 -8.36
N ALA A 350 -32.72 7.12 -8.00
CA ALA A 350 -33.54 8.25 -8.41
C ALA A 350 -32.99 9.59 -7.88
N ARG A 351 -32.48 9.61 -6.63
CA ARG A 351 -31.83 10.79 -6.06
C ARG A 351 -30.51 11.11 -6.77
N TYR A 352 -29.70 10.10 -7.11
CA TYR A 352 -28.46 10.28 -7.89
C TYR A 352 -28.73 10.96 -9.24
N ARG A 353 -29.66 10.41 -10.02
CA ARG A 353 -30.04 10.93 -11.34
C ARG A 353 -30.59 12.35 -11.29
N ARG A 354 -31.33 12.71 -10.24
CA ARG A 354 -31.77 14.10 -10.02
C ARG A 354 -30.59 15.05 -9.79
N ILE A 355 -29.57 14.62 -9.04
CA ILE A 355 -28.37 15.43 -8.81
C ILE A 355 -27.57 15.58 -10.11
N THR A 356 -27.34 14.49 -10.86
CA THR A 356 -26.59 14.56 -12.13
C THR A 356 -27.32 15.37 -13.20
N LYS A 357 -28.65 15.31 -13.27
CA LYS A 357 -29.45 16.16 -14.18
C LYS A 357 -29.27 17.66 -13.87
N LYS A 358 -29.32 18.05 -12.59
CA LYS A 358 -29.03 19.44 -12.18
C LYS A 358 -27.59 19.83 -12.48
N ALA A 359 -26.65 18.92 -12.23
CA ALA A 359 -25.23 19.12 -12.53
C ALA A 359 -24.96 19.34 -14.02
N GLN A 360 -25.73 18.72 -14.93
CA GLN A 360 -25.58 18.95 -16.37
C GLN A 360 -25.96 20.38 -16.80
N ILE A 361 -26.91 21.01 -16.09
CA ILE A 361 -27.30 22.40 -16.33
C ILE A 361 -26.21 23.35 -15.81
N GLU A 362 -25.70 23.08 -14.60
CA GLU A 362 -24.65 23.89 -13.97
C GLU A 362 -23.28 23.73 -14.65
N CYS A 363 -22.98 22.55 -15.17
CA CYS A 363 -21.73 22.19 -15.83
C CYS A 363 -22.01 21.63 -17.24
N PRO A 364 -22.45 22.49 -18.18
CA PRO A 364 -22.80 22.05 -19.53
C PRO A 364 -21.58 21.53 -20.29
N PRO A 365 -21.76 20.63 -21.27
CA PRO A 365 -20.67 20.25 -22.16
C PRO A 365 -20.14 21.48 -22.91
N PRO A 366 -18.83 21.53 -23.22
CA PRO A 366 -18.27 22.63 -23.98
C PRO A 366 -18.90 22.68 -25.39
N ILE A 367 -19.22 23.90 -25.85
CA ILE A 367 -19.76 24.13 -27.19
C ILE A 367 -18.63 23.96 -28.21
N ASP A 368 -18.85 23.15 -29.25
CA ASP A 368 -17.85 22.93 -30.29
C ASP A 368 -17.88 24.04 -31.34
N ASN A 369 -17.04 25.05 -31.12
CA ASN A 369 -16.87 26.18 -32.04
C ASN A 369 -15.69 25.98 -33.00
N ARG A 370 -15.15 24.76 -33.12
CA ARG A 370 -13.99 24.48 -33.98
C ARG A 370 -14.43 24.38 -35.45
N ARG A 371 -13.51 24.71 -36.37
CA ARG A 371 -13.75 24.58 -37.82
C ARG A 371 -14.01 23.11 -38.18
N SER A 372 -14.92 22.88 -39.13
CA SER A 372 -15.16 21.55 -39.71
C SER A 372 -13.83 20.93 -40.17
N GLY A 373 -13.59 19.66 -39.80
CA GLY A 373 -12.35 18.94 -40.06
C GLY A 373 -11.29 18.98 -38.94
N THR A 374 -11.52 19.70 -37.84
CA THR A 374 -10.60 19.69 -36.69
C THR A 374 -10.61 18.33 -35.99
N ARG A 375 -9.46 17.64 -35.96
CA ARG A 375 -9.32 16.31 -35.34
C ARG A 375 -9.20 16.37 -33.82
N GLY A 376 -9.72 15.37 -33.11
CA GLY A 376 -9.57 15.17 -31.67
C GLY A 376 -10.77 15.59 -30.80
N ARG A 377 -10.84 15.06 -29.58
CA ARG A 377 -11.92 15.31 -28.62
C ARG A 377 -11.84 16.73 -28.05
N LEU A 378 -12.97 17.43 -28.00
CA LEU A 378 -13.06 18.75 -27.37
C LEU A 378 -12.65 18.68 -25.90
N LYS A 379 -11.74 19.57 -25.50
CA LYS A 379 -11.21 19.65 -24.13
C LYS A 379 -12.34 19.99 -23.16
N ARG A 380 -12.46 19.19 -22.11
CA ARG A 380 -13.40 19.38 -21.01
C ARG A 380 -12.69 19.91 -19.79
N SER A 381 -13.41 20.66 -18.95
CA SER A 381 -12.93 20.99 -17.61
C SER A 381 -12.80 19.71 -16.76
N LYS A 382 -12.02 19.77 -15.69
CA LYS A 382 -11.90 18.65 -14.73
C LYS A 382 -13.26 18.30 -14.12
N SER A 383 -14.04 19.30 -13.71
CA SER A 383 -15.41 19.10 -13.20
C SER A 383 -16.34 18.47 -14.24
N ARG A 384 -16.26 18.88 -15.51
CA ARG A 384 -17.06 18.27 -16.58
C ARG A 384 -16.68 16.81 -16.83
N ASN A 385 -15.37 16.49 -16.84
CA ASN A 385 -14.91 15.11 -16.96
C ASN A 385 -15.38 14.23 -15.79
N LEU A 386 -15.37 14.77 -14.57
CA LEU A 386 -15.90 14.08 -13.39
C LEU A 386 -17.41 13.84 -13.53
N LEU A 387 -18.17 14.85 -13.94
CA LEU A 387 -19.61 14.71 -14.13
C LEU A 387 -19.96 13.67 -15.19
N GLU A 388 -19.29 13.70 -16.35
CA GLU A 388 -19.48 12.69 -17.39
C GLU A 388 -19.13 11.28 -16.90
N ARG A 389 -18.09 11.14 -16.07
CA ARG A 389 -17.74 9.86 -15.46
C ARG A 389 -18.85 9.35 -14.54
N LEU A 390 -19.37 10.22 -13.66
CA LEU A 390 -20.46 9.89 -12.75
C LEU A 390 -21.74 9.49 -13.51
N ILE A 391 -22.02 10.12 -14.65
CA ILE A 391 -23.19 9.78 -15.48
C ILE A 391 -22.97 8.47 -16.26
N ASN A 392 -21.86 8.36 -16.97
CA ASN A 392 -21.66 7.27 -17.93
C ASN A 392 -21.34 5.93 -17.26
N TYR A 393 -20.92 5.96 -15.99
CA TYR A 393 -20.53 4.79 -15.21
C TYR A 393 -21.31 4.74 -13.89
N GLU A 394 -22.58 5.17 -13.92
CA GLU A 394 -23.47 5.24 -12.76
C GLU A 394 -23.47 3.91 -11.98
N ASP A 395 -23.63 2.78 -12.67
CA ASP A 395 -23.67 1.47 -12.04
C ASP A 395 -22.35 1.12 -11.35
N ASP A 396 -21.20 1.46 -11.94
CA ASP A 396 -19.90 1.16 -11.34
C ASP A 396 -19.57 2.06 -10.14
N VAL A 397 -20.05 3.30 -10.15
CA VAL A 397 -19.95 4.23 -9.00
C VAL A 397 -20.78 3.72 -7.82
N LEU A 398 -21.96 3.17 -8.11
CA LEU A 398 -23.00 2.85 -7.14
C LEU A 398 -23.09 1.37 -6.76
N ARG A 399 -22.29 0.49 -7.41
CA ARG A 399 -22.33 -0.97 -7.22
C ARG A 399 -22.23 -1.42 -5.75
N PHE A 400 -21.45 -0.69 -4.94
CA PHE A 400 -21.30 -0.94 -3.50
C PHE A 400 -22.62 -0.88 -2.72
N MET A 401 -23.67 -0.25 -3.27
CA MET A 401 -24.98 -0.22 -2.61
C MET A 401 -25.77 -1.51 -2.82
N SER A 402 -25.57 -2.19 -3.95
CA SER A 402 -26.36 -3.34 -4.39
C SER A 402 -25.65 -4.68 -4.22
N ASP A 403 -24.32 -4.66 -4.13
CA ASP A 403 -23.50 -5.86 -4.00
C ASP A 403 -22.68 -5.83 -2.71
N ALA A 404 -22.96 -6.79 -1.81
CA ALA A 404 -22.39 -6.83 -0.47
C ALA A 404 -20.88 -7.11 -0.44
N ILE A 405 -20.31 -7.69 -1.52
CA ILE A 405 -18.87 -7.92 -1.58
C ILE A 405 -18.12 -6.64 -2.00
N VAL A 406 -18.81 -5.66 -2.59
CA VAL A 406 -18.19 -4.49 -3.23
C VAL A 406 -18.02 -3.36 -2.22
N PRO A 407 -16.79 -2.95 -1.88
CA PRO A 407 -16.57 -1.88 -0.93
C PRO A 407 -16.74 -0.50 -1.56
N PHE A 408 -17.03 0.50 -0.72
CA PHE A 408 -17.11 1.91 -1.14
C PHE A 408 -15.77 2.45 -1.72
N THR A 409 -14.63 1.85 -1.36
CA THR A 409 -13.29 2.34 -1.70
C THR A 409 -12.36 1.21 -2.15
N ASN A 410 -11.38 1.54 -2.98
CA ASN A 410 -10.26 0.66 -3.34
C ASN A 410 -9.12 0.66 -2.31
N ASN A 411 -9.44 0.84 -1.02
CA ASN A 411 -8.43 1.00 0.04
C ASN A 411 -7.48 -0.21 0.14
N GLN A 412 -7.95 -1.43 -0.18
CA GLN A 412 -7.11 -2.62 -0.15
C GLN A 412 -5.94 -2.51 -1.14
N GLY A 413 -6.24 -2.25 -2.42
CA GLY A 413 -5.23 -2.07 -3.46
C GLY A 413 -4.30 -0.88 -3.17
N GLU A 414 -4.87 0.25 -2.74
CA GLU A 414 -4.09 1.45 -2.38
C GLU A 414 -3.14 1.18 -1.20
N ASN A 415 -3.57 0.41 -0.19
CA ASN A 415 -2.73 0.07 0.98
C ASN A 415 -1.62 -0.94 0.62
N ASP A 416 -1.92 -1.94 -0.19
CA ASP A 416 -0.96 -2.95 -0.61
C ASP A 416 0.16 -2.31 -1.44
N ILE A 417 -0.19 -1.49 -2.43
CA ILE A 417 0.79 -0.84 -3.31
C ILE A 417 1.62 0.25 -2.61
N ARG A 418 1.10 0.85 -1.52
CA ARG A 418 1.73 1.96 -0.80
C ARG A 418 3.16 1.68 -0.35
N MET A 419 3.45 0.46 0.09
CA MET A 419 4.79 0.11 0.60
C MET A 419 5.87 0.20 -0.49
N THR A 420 5.52 0.10 -1.77
CA THR A 420 6.44 0.37 -2.89
C THR A 420 6.90 1.82 -2.95
N LYS A 421 6.03 2.77 -2.58
CA LYS A 421 6.42 4.18 -2.47
C LYS A 421 7.29 4.44 -1.25
N VAL A 422 7.08 3.71 -0.17
CA VAL A 422 7.96 3.78 1.01
C VAL A 422 9.35 3.27 0.64
N GLN A 423 9.45 2.14 -0.05
CA GLN A 423 10.70 1.59 -0.55
C GLN A 423 11.47 2.60 -1.43
N GLN A 424 10.80 3.23 -2.41
CA GLN A 424 11.45 4.26 -3.24
C GLN A 424 11.93 5.47 -2.44
N LYS A 425 11.25 5.85 -1.34
CA LYS A 425 11.72 6.93 -0.47
C LYS A 425 12.98 6.55 0.33
N ILE A 426 13.10 5.28 0.71
CA ILE A 426 14.24 4.78 1.50
C ILE A 426 15.44 4.47 0.59
N SER A 427 15.21 3.77 -0.52
CA SER A 427 16.26 3.23 -1.40
C SER A 427 16.45 4.04 -2.69
N GLY A 428 15.59 5.01 -2.98
CA GLY A 428 15.64 5.83 -4.20
C GLY A 428 15.03 5.14 -5.42
N CYS A 429 15.71 4.14 -5.97
CA CYS A 429 15.28 3.43 -7.19
C CYS A 429 15.72 1.96 -7.20
N PHE A 430 15.11 1.16 -8.06
CA PHE A 430 15.64 -0.16 -8.43
C PHE A 430 16.80 0.02 -9.42
N ARG A 431 17.81 -0.84 -9.36
CA ARG A 431 18.94 -0.82 -10.29
C ARG A 431 18.70 -1.63 -11.57
N SER A 432 17.79 -2.61 -11.53
CA SER A 432 17.46 -3.48 -12.67
C SER A 432 16.01 -3.99 -12.59
N MET A 433 15.50 -4.50 -13.72
CA MET A 433 14.19 -5.17 -13.77
C MET A 433 14.15 -6.42 -12.87
N ASP A 434 15.22 -7.23 -12.89
CA ASP A 434 15.35 -8.40 -12.03
C ASP A 434 15.22 -8.04 -10.55
N GLY A 435 15.85 -6.95 -10.11
CA GLY A 435 15.72 -6.48 -8.74
C GLY A 435 14.29 -6.07 -8.38
N ALA A 436 13.55 -5.50 -9.35
CA ALA A 436 12.14 -5.18 -9.17
C ALA A 436 11.27 -6.44 -9.10
N LEU A 437 11.52 -7.43 -9.97
CA LEU A 437 10.80 -8.73 -9.98
C LEU A 437 11.02 -9.49 -8.67
N ILE A 438 12.26 -9.61 -8.22
CA ILE A 438 12.63 -10.20 -6.92
C ILE A 438 11.84 -9.55 -5.79
N SER A 439 11.85 -8.22 -5.74
CA SER A 439 11.14 -7.49 -4.68
C SER A 439 9.62 -7.69 -4.77
N CYS A 440 9.05 -7.68 -5.98
CA CYS A 440 7.61 -7.87 -6.20
C CYS A 440 7.14 -9.26 -5.75
N ARG A 441 7.80 -10.33 -6.18
CA ARG A 441 7.40 -11.71 -5.84
C ARG A 441 7.51 -11.98 -4.34
N ILE A 442 8.63 -11.62 -3.72
CA ILE A 442 8.83 -11.81 -2.27
C ILE A 442 7.82 -10.97 -1.48
N ARG A 443 7.63 -9.69 -1.82
CA ARG A 443 6.67 -8.84 -1.09
C ARG A 443 5.23 -9.26 -1.31
N GLY A 444 4.89 -9.80 -2.48
CA GLY A 444 3.59 -10.43 -2.76
C GLY A 444 3.36 -11.60 -1.80
N TYR A 445 4.30 -12.54 -1.74
CA TYR A 445 4.27 -13.68 -0.80
C TYR A 445 4.11 -13.25 0.66
N LEU A 446 4.92 -12.29 1.13
CA LEU A 446 4.84 -11.81 2.51
C LEU A 446 3.53 -11.08 2.82
N SER A 447 2.96 -10.36 1.85
CA SER A 447 1.66 -9.71 1.99
C SER A 447 0.54 -10.75 2.10
N THR A 448 0.53 -11.75 1.23
CA THR A 448 -0.41 -12.88 1.26
C THR A 448 -0.32 -13.68 2.56
N CYS A 449 0.88 -14.04 3.02
CA CYS A 449 1.06 -14.75 4.29
C CYS A 449 0.48 -13.97 5.48
N ARG A 450 0.76 -12.66 5.54
CA ARG A 450 0.23 -11.80 6.60
C ARG A 450 -1.29 -11.72 6.58
N LYS A 451 -1.91 -11.63 5.40
CA LYS A 451 -3.38 -11.63 5.23
C LYS A 451 -4.00 -12.93 5.74
N ASN A 452 -3.24 -14.03 5.75
CA ASN A 452 -3.66 -15.34 6.24
C ASN A 452 -3.06 -15.70 7.62
N GLY A 453 -2.67 -14.69 8.42
CA GLY A 453 -2.24 -14.90 9.80
C GLY A 453 -0.85 -15.47 10.01
N VAL A 454 -0.04 -15.61 8.95
CA VAL A 454 1.35 -16.09 9.03
C VAL A 454 2.31 -14.91 9.10
N SER A 455 3.20 -14.91 10.10
CA SER A 455 4.18 -13.83 10.24
C SER A 455 5.19 -13.86 9.09
N ALA A 456 5.81 -12.72 8.79
CA ALA A 456 6.80 -12.66 7.70
C ALA A 456 8.05 -13.50 8.00
N THR A 457 8.43 -13.64 9.27
CA THR A 457 9.56 -14.50 9.67
C THR A 457 9.20 -15.98 9.46
N ASP A 458 8.03 -16.42 9.92
CA ASP A 458 7.59 -17.81 9.77
C ASP A 458 7.43 -18.17 8.30
N ALA A 459 6.85 -17.27 7.50
CA ALA A 459 6.71 -17.46 6.06
C ALA A 459 8.06 -17.65 5.35
N LEU A 460 9.09 -16.91 5.75
CA LEU A 460 10.44 -17.05 5.19
C LEU A 460 11.15 -18.30 5.70
N ASN A 461 10.97 -18.69 6.98
CA ASN A 461 11.48 -19.95 7.51
C ASN A 461 10.93 -21.12 6.68
N MET A 462 9.60 -21.21 6.55
CA MET A 462 8.93 -22.23 5.71
C MET A 462 9.51 -22.24 4.28
N LEU A 463 9.64 -21.07 3.65
CA LEU A 463 10.19 -20.96 2.29
C LEU A 463 11.61 -21.56 2.16
N PHE A 464 12.50 -21.20 3.08
CA PHE A 464 13.89 -21.67 3.04
C PHE A 464 14.03 -23.14 3.44
N ASP A 465 13.13 -23.64 4.28
CA ASP A 465 13.05 -25.05 4.67
C ASP A 465 12.31 -25.91 3.64
N GLY A 466 11.78 -25.31 2.56
CA GLY A 466 11.09 -26.03 1.48
C GLY A 466 9.66 -26.44 1.84
N GLN A 467 9.05 -25.74 2.79
CA GLN A 467 7.68 -25.96 3.24
C GLN A 467 6.75 -24.86 2.73
N LEU A 468 5.47 -25.21 2.58
CA LEU A 468 4.41 -24.25 2.25
C LEU A 468 3.58 -23.92 3.49
N PRO A 469 3.10 -22.67 3.62
CA PRO A 469 2.07 -22.33 4.61
C PRO A 469 0.83 -23.23 4.45
N SER A 470 0.21 -23.60 5.58
CA SER A 470 -0.93 -24.53 5.60
C SER A 470 -2.09 -24.09 4.69
N PHE A 471 -2.42 -22.80 4.63
CA PHE A 471 -3.47 -22.29 3.75
C PHE A 471 -3.18 -22.50 2.26
N ILE A 472 -1.90 -22.55 1.86
CA ILE A 472 -1.49 -22.86 0.48
C ILE A 472 -1.57 -24.36 0.25
N ALA A 473 -0.95 -25.15 1.13
CA ALA A 473 -0.92 -26.61 1.02
C ALA A 473 -2.33 -27.21 0.97
N ASN A 474 -3.22 -26.77 1.86
CA ASN A 474 -4.62 -27.24 1.90
C ASN A 474 -5.39 -26.88 0.63
N THR A 475 -5.12 -25.71 0.05
CA THR A 475 -5.78 -25.24 -1.18
C THR A 475 -5.31 -26.04 -2.40
N ILE A 476 -4.03 -26.40 -2.45
CA ILE A 476 -3.49 -27.26 -3.52
C ILE A 476 -4.08 -28.66 -3.41
N GLN A 477 -4.17 -29.22 -2.20
CA GLN A 477 -4.77 -30.54 -1.98
C GLN A 477 -6.26 -30.59 -2.34
N SER A 478 -7.04 -29.56 -1.97
CA SER A 478 -8.47 -29.53 -2.31
C SER A 478 -8.70 -29.38 -3.82
N GLN A 479 -7.85 -28.65 -4.54
CA GLN A 479 -7.92 -28.52 -5.99
C GLN A 479 -7.54 -29.83 -6.70
N ALA A 480 -6.54 -30.55 -6.20
CA ALA A 480 -6.15 -31.85 -6.74
C ALA A 480 -7.22 -32.94 -6.51
N GLN A 481 -8.09 -32.78 -5.51
CA GLN A 481 -9.23 -33.68 -5.27
C GLN A 481 -10.48 -33.34 -6.11
N ALA A 482 -10.56 -32.11 -6.62
CA ALA A 482 -11.71 -31.62 -7.39
C ALA A 482 -11.51 -31.73 -8.92
N ALA A 483 -10.27 -31.95 -9.38
CA ALA A 483 -9.89 -32.24 -10.76
C ALA A 483 -9.82 -33.75 -10.98
#